data_AF-A0A816QC67-F1
#
_entry.id   AF-A0A816QC67-F1
#
_cell.length_a   1.000
_cell.length_b   1.000
_cell.length_c   1.000
_cell.angle_alpha   90.00
_cell.angle_beta   90.00
_cell.angle_gamma   90.00
#
_symmetry.space_group_name_H-M   'P 1'
#
loop_
_entity.id
_entity.type
_entity.pdbx_description
1 polymer ?
#
loop_
_entity_poly.entity_id
_entity_poly.type
_entity_poly.pdbx_seq_one_letter_code
_entity_poly.pdbx_strand_id
1 'polypeptide(L)'
;MEHYVLIDRLEITISDRQCFINTDAVIHNQLSVPQFTNLIQNGFIQAGVTNATVGQIEKPKDVCFEFFDLYCSTSNCNERTILMCAWCRKALCYYHLIEQLHLHL
;
A
#
# COMPACT_ATOMS: atom_id res chain seq x y z
N MET A 1 -9.11 -21.42 -5.67
CA MET A 1 -8.57 -20.06 -5.50
C MET A 1 -8.27 -19.55 -6.89
N GLU A 2 -9.01 -18.54 -7.34
CA GLU A 2 -8.74 -17.90 -8.63
C GLU A 2 -7.58 -16.91 -8.43
N HIS A 3 -6.53 -17.05 -9.23
CA HIS A 3 -5.40 -16.13 -9.23
C HIS A 3 -5.67 -15.04 -10.26
N TYR A 4 -5.97 -13.83 -9.81
CA TYR A 4 -6.18 -12.69 -10.69
C TYR A 4 -4.85 -11.96 -10.92
N VAL A 5 -4.47 -11.77 -12.18
CA VAL A 5 -3.41 -10.84 -12.57
C VAL A 5 -4.09 -9.56 -13.00
N LEU A 6 -3.87 -8.47 -12.26
CA LEU A 6 -4.33 -7.14 -12.66
C LEU A 6 -3.43 -6.64 -13.78
N ILE A 7 -3.88 -6.82 -15.01
CA ILE A 7 -3.31 -6.14 -16.18
C ILE A 7 -4.14 -4.88 -16.36
N ASP A 8 -3.76 -3.84 -15.64
CA ASP A 8 -4.39 -2.55 -15.82
C ASP A 8 -3.91 -1.98 -17.17
N ARG A 9 -4.84 -1.63 -18.07
CA ARG A 9 -4.50 -0.94 -19.33
C ARG A 9 -4.31 0.53 -19.03
N LEU A 10 -3.34 0.80 -18.17
CA LEU A 10 -2.94 2.13 -17.83
C LEU A 10 -2.27 2.72 -19.07
N GLU A 11 -2.94 3.67 -19.74
CA GLU A 11 -2.29 4.61 -20.66
C GLU A 11 -1.41 5.61 -19.89
N ILE A 12 -0.77 5.12 -18.83
CA ILE A 12 0.10 5.90 -17.98
C ILE A 12 1.49 5.67 -18.50
N THR A 13 2.08 6.73 -19.05
CA THR A 13 3.52 6.74 -19.20
C THR A 13 4.10 6.78 -17.78
N ILE A 14 4.50 5.62 -17.25
CA ILE A 14 5.21 5.48 -15.96
C ILE A 14 6.46 6.39 -15.90
N SER A 15 6.87 6.95 -17.04
CA SER A 15 7.90 7.98 -17.19
C SER A 15 7.50 9.40 -16.77
N ASP A 16 6.26 9.66 -16.33
CA ASP A 16 5.94 10.96 -15.73
C ASP A 16 6.50 11.04 -14.30
N ARG A 17 7.35 12.04 -14.07
CA ARG A 17 7.93 12.37 -12.77
C ARG A 17 6.87 12.46 -11.67
N GLN A 18 5.69 12.99 -11.98
CA GLN A 18 4.63 13.15 -10.97
C GLN A 18 4.09 11.80 -10.50
N CYS A 19 3.93 10.83 -11.40
CA CYS A 19 3.51 9.46 -11.07
C CYS A 19 4.49 8.81 -10.09
N PHE A 20 5.80 8.94 -10.34
CA PHE A 20 6.83 8.40 -9.45
C PHE A 20 6.76 9.03 -8.06
N ILE A 21 6.65 10.37 -7.98
CA ILE A 21 6.57 11.09 -6.71
C ILE A 21 5.33 10.68 -5.92
N ASN A 22 4.17 10.59 -6.57
CA ASN A 22 2.94 10.17 -5.91
C ASN A 22 3.04 8.73 -5.42
N THR A 23 3.63 7.84 -6.21
CA THR A 23 3.84 6.44 -5.84
C THR A 23 4.74 6.33 -4.61
N ASP A 24 5.87 7.03 -4.60
CA ASP A 24 6.79 7.06 -3.46
C ASP A 24 6.12 7.64 -2.20
N ALA A 25 5.41 8.75 -2.34
CA ALA A 25 4.67 9.38 -1.25
C ALA A 25 3.60 8.43 -0.66
N VAL A 26 2.86 7.72 -1.51
CA VAL A 26 1.87 6.74 -1.06
C VAL A 26 2.55 5.56 -0.36
N ILE A 27 3.64 5.01 -0.91
CA ILE A 27 4.37 3.90 -0.28
C ILE A 27 4.87 4.32 1.10
N HIS A 28 5.50 5.49 1.19
CA HIS A 28 5.95 6.05 2.45
C HIS A 28 4.79 6.20 3.44
N ASN A 29 3.66 6.76 3.00
CA ASN A 29 2.47 6.89 3.83
C ASN A 29 1.95 5.53 4.31
N GLN A 30 1.86 4.52 3.45
CA GLN A 30 1.42 3.17 3.83
C GLN A 30 2.33 2.56 4.89
N LEU A 31 3.65 2.69 4.71
CA LEU A 31 4.64 2.12 5.63
C LEU A 31 4.78 2.91 6.95
N SER A 32 4.30 4.15 6.98
CA SER A 32 4.34 5.02 8.18
C SER A 32 3.23 4.73 9.19
N VAL A 33 2.28 3.85 8.88
CA VAL A 33 1.22 3.49 9.83
C VAL A 33 1.83 2.84 11.09
N PRO A 34 1.33 3.14 12.31
CA PRO A 34 1.90 2.62 13.56
C PRO A 34 2.04 1.09 13.59
N GLN A 35 1.13 0.38 12.93
CA GLN A 35 1.12 -1.08 12.82
C GLN A 35 2.40 -1.66 12.17
N PHE A 36 3.09 -0.91 11.30
CA PHE A 36 4.34 -1.36 10.69
C PHE A 36 5.60 -0.94 11.45
N THR A 37 5.47 -0.28 12.60
CA THR A 37 6.63 0.13 13.43
C THR A 37 7.53 -1.06 13.76
N ASN A 38 6.94 -2.18 14.18
CA ASN A 38 7.68 -3.39 14.53
C ASN A 38 8.35 -4.01 13.29
N LEU A 39 7.71 -3.93 12.11
CA LEU A 39 8.31 -4.40 10.86
C LEU A 39 9.59 -3.61 10.54
N ILE A 40 9.56 -2.28 10.67
CA ILE A 40 10.70 -1.40 10.42
C ILE A 40 11.81 -1.66 11.45
N GLN A 41 11.46 -1.76 12.74
CA GLN A 41 12.41 -2.08 13.82
C GLN A 41 13.09 -3.43 13.59
N ASN A 42 12.33 -4.45 13.16
CA ASN A 42 12.90 -5.74 12.79
C ASN A 42 13.91 -5.63 11.64
N GLY A 43 13.66 -4.75 10.66
CA GLY A 43 14.64 -4.43 9.60
C GLY A 43 15.96 -3.88 10.16
N PHE A 44 15.90 -2.97 11.14
CA PHE A 44 17.10 -2.46 11.82
C PHE A 44 17.83 -3.52 12.64
N ILE A 45 17.10 -4.43 13.29
CA ILE A 45 17.69 -5.57 14.02
C ILE A 45 18.43 -6.49 13.04
N GLN A 46 17.78 -6.86 11.93
CA GLN A 46 18.38 -7.72 10.89
C GLN A 46 19.62 -7.08 10.24
N ALA A 47 19.64 -5.76 10.14
CA ALA A 47 20.78 -5.00 9.64
C ALA A 47 21.90 -4.78 10.69
N GLY A 48 21.72 -5.24 11.94
CA GLY A 48 22.70 -5.05 13.02
C GLY A 48 22.78 -3.61 13.55
N VAL A 49 21.80 -2.75 13.24
CA VAL A 49 21.76 -1.36 13.71
C VAL A 49 21.37 -1.30 15.19
N THR A 50 20.59 -2.27 15.68
CA THR A 50 20.17 -2.36 17.07
C THR A 50 20.03 -3.81 17.52
N ASN A 51 20.21 -4.06 18.82
CA ASN A 51 20.00 -5.36 19.46
C ASN A 51 18.69 -5.38 20.27
N ALA A 52 17.79 -4.42 20.04
CA ALA A 52 16.49 -4.40 20.68
C ALA A 52 15.69 -5.66 20.33
N THR A 53 14.73 -5.99 21.20
CA THR A 53 13.71 -6.99 20.88
C THR A 53 12.49 -6.28 20.30
N VAL A 54 11.83 -6.93 19.36
CA VAL A 54 10.65 -6.41 18.67
C VAL A 54 9.44 -7.27 19.04
N GLY A 55 8.28 -6.62 19.14
CA GLY A 55 7.01 -7.29 19.37
C GLY A 55 6.48 -8.03 18.13
N GLN A 56 5.18 -8.29 18.11
CA GLN A 56 4.53 -8.93 16.95
C GLN A 56 4.69 -8.08 15.69
N ILE A 57 5.06 -8.73 14.59
CA ILE A 57 5.25 -8.09 13.29
C ILE A 57 4.03 -8.39 12.41
N GLU A 58 3.37 -7.34 11.96
CA GLU A 58 2.31 -7.42 10.96
C GLU A 58 2.91 -7.21 9.57
N LYS A 59 2.60 -8.12 8.63
CA LYS A 59 3.20 -8.08 7.30
C LYS A 59 2.33 -7.25 6.36
N PRO A 60 2.92 -6.39 5.50
CA PRO A 60 2.15 -5.61 4.54
C PRO A 60 1.31 -6.46 3.59
N LYS A 61 1.71 -7.71 3.29
CA LYS A 61 0.88 -8.63 2.51
C LYS A 61 -0.47 -8.95 3.19
N ASP A 62 -0.45 -9.17 4.50
CA ASP A 62 -1.64 -9.55 5.28
C ASP A 62 -2.48 -8.29 5.54
N VAL A 63 -1.80 -7.15 5.76
CA VAL A 63 -2.48 -5.89 6.03
C VAL A 63 -3.04 -5.25 4.76
N CYS A 64 -2.28 -5.13 3.68
CA CYS A 64 -2.64 -4.30 2.53
C CYS A 64 -3.17 -5.10 1.33
N PHE A 65 -2.97 -6.42 1.29
CA PHE A 65 -3.35 -7.25 0.14
C PHE A 65 -4.36 -8.35 0.48
N GLU A 66 -4.69 -8.53 1.75
CA GLU A 66 -5.76 -9.42 2.19
C GLU A 66 -7.11 -8.69 2.15
N PHE A 67 -7.58 -8.34 0.95
CA PHE A 67 -8.89 -7.74 0.74
C PHE A 67 -9.87 -8.77 0.14
N PHE A 68 -11.08 -8.79 0.69
CA PHE A 68 -12.18 -9.64 0.19
C PHE A 68 -12.84 -9.05 -1.06
N ASP A 69 -12.76 -7.73 -1.22
CA ASP A 69 -13.42 -7.00 -2.29
C ASP A 69 -12.47 -6.72 -3.45
N LEU A 70 -12.82 -7.23 -4.63
CA LEU A 70 -12.04 -7.02 -5.87
C LEU A 70 -12.21 -5.60 -6.45
N TYR A 71 -13.02 -4.73 -5.84
CA TYR A 71 -13.41 -3.42 -6.37
C TYR A 71 -13.09 -2.28 -5.41
N CYS A 72 -12.83 -1.11 -5.97
CA CYS A 72 -12.52 0.09 -5.21
C CYS A 72 -13.70 0.52 -4.31
N SER A 73 -13.41 0.87 -3.06
CA SER A 73 -14.39 1.32 -2.06
C SER A 73 -14.85 2.77 -2.26
N THR A 74 -14.32 3.50 -3.24
CA THR A 74 -14.76 4.87 -3.52
C THR A 74 -16.12 4.87 -4.21
N SER A 75 -17.03 5.76 -3.77
CA SER A 75 -18.38 5.88 -4.35
C SER A 75 -18.33 6.11 -5.86
N ASN A 76 -19.16 5.38 -6.62
CA ASN A 76 -19.22 5.43 -8.08
C ASN A 76 -17.92 5.02 -8.79
N CYS A 77 -17.07 4.22 -8.15
CA CYS A 77 -15.90 3.61 -8.80
C CYS A 77 -16.13 2.11 -9.04
N ASN A 78 -15.99 1.68 -10.29
CA ASN A 78 -16.10 0.26 -10.67
C ASN A 78 -14.74 -0.36 -11.00
N GLU A 79 -13.66 0.35 -10.72
CA GLU A 79 -12.29 -0.11 -10.98
C GLU A 79 -11.85 -1.17 -9.98
N ARG A 80 -10.92 -2.01 -10.41
CA ARG A 80 -10.34 -3.05 -9.56
C ARG A 80 -9.44 -2.44 -8.50
N THR A 81 -9.50 -3.01 -7.30
CA THR A 81 -8.59 -2.65 -6.21
C THR A 81 -7.18 -3.15 -6.52
N ILE A 82 -6.17 -2.30 -6.30
CA ILE A 82 -4.76 -2.69 -6.35
C ILE A 82 -4.17 -2.91 -4.95
N LEU A 83 -4.70 -2.20 -3.95
CA LEU A 83 -4.19 -2.21 -2.58
C LEU A 83 -5.25 -1.70 -1.60
N MET A 84 -5.28 -2.29 -0.40
CA MET A 84 -6.03 -1.78 0.74
C MET A 84 -5.16 -0.85 1.58
N CYS A 85 -5.69 0.33 1.87
CA CYS A 85 -4.98 1.34 2.67
C CYS A 85 -4.82 0.87 4.13
N ALA A 86 -3.58 0.84 4.63
CA ALA A 86 -3.27 0.40 5.98
C ALA A 86 -3.85 1.31 7.07
N TRP A 87 -4.08 2.60 6.77
CA TRP A 87 -4.66 3.56 7.70
C TRP A 87 -6.17 3.43 7.87
N CYS A 88 -6.91 3.39 6.76
CA CYS A 88 -8.38 3.47 6.78
C CYS A 88 -9.10 2.20 6.30
N ARG A 89 -8.34 1.16 5.93
CA ARG A 89 -8.83 -0.14 5.45
C ARG A 89 -9.70 -0.07 4.18
N LYS A 90 -9.71 1.05 3.46
CA LYS A 90 -10.37 1.16 2.16
C LYS A 90 -9.57 0.44 1.08
N ALA A 91 -10.26 -0.36 0.27
CA ALA A 91 -9.72 -0.98 -0.93
C ALA A 91 -9.71 0.05 -2.06
N LEU A 92 -8.55 0.38 -2.64
CA LEU A 92 -8.41 1.48 -3.60
C LEU A 92 -7.83 0.98 -4.93
N CYS A 93 -8.38 1.50 -6.04
CA CYS A 93 -7.79 1.35 -7.36
C CYS A 93 -6.59 2.32 -7.54
N TYR A 94 -5.85 2.15 -8.63
CA TYR A 94 -4.68 2.99 -8.93
C TYR A 94 -5.02 4.49 -8.93
N TYR A 95 -6.08 4.90 -9.62
CA TYR A 95 -6.49 6.29 -9.71
C TYR A 95 -6.76 6.93 -8.33
N HIS A 96 -7.58 6.28 -7.50
CA HIS A 96 -7.93 6.81 -6.18
C HIS A 96 -6.80 6.71 -5.15
N LEU A 97 -5.82 5.84 -5.39
CA LEU A 97 -4.67 5.68 -4.50
C LEU A 97 -3.52 6.62 -4.89
N ILE A 98 -3.07 6.58 -6.14
CA ILE A 98 -1.86 7.24 -6.65
C ILE A 98 -2.17 8.57 -7.33
N GLU A 99 -3.08 8.60 -8.30
CA GLU A 99 -3.33 9.83 -9.08
C GLU A 99 -4.01 10.92 -8.26
N GLN A 100 -4.98 10.55 -7.44
CA GLN A 100 -5.61 11.47 -6.47
C GLN A 100 -4.81 11.66 -5.18
N LEU A 101 -3.66 11.00 -5.05
CA LEU A 101 -2.74 11.12 -3.92
C LEU A 101 -3.44 10.88 -2.56
N HIS A 102 -3.80 9.63 -2.28
CA HIS A 102 -4.44 9.23 -1.02
C HIS A 102 -3.43 9.12 0.13
N LEU A 103 -3.40 10.11 1.01
CA LEU A 103 -2.49 10.18 2.16
C LEU A 103 -3.25 10.39 3.48
N HIS A 104 -2.61 10.00 4.59
CA HIS A 104 -3.06 10.22 5.96
C HIS A 104 -1.91 10.91 6.70
N LEU A 105 -1.99 12.25 6.79
CA LEU A 105 -1.02 13.11 7.47
C LEU A 105 -1.47 13.42 8.89
#